data_AF-A0A060CFF2-F1
#
_entry.id   AF-A0A060CFF2-F1
#
_cell.length_a   1.000
_cell.length_b   1.000
_cell.length_c   1.000
_cell.angle_alpha   90.00
_cell.angle_beta   90.00
_cell.angle_gamma   90.00
#
_symmetry.space_group_name_H-M   'P 1'
#
loop_
_entity.id
_entity.type
_entity.pdbx_description
1 polymer ?
#
loop_
_entity_poly.entity_id
_entity_poly.type
_entity_poly.pdbx_seq_one_letter_code
_entity_poly.pdbx_strand_id
1 'polypeptide(L)'
;FTAEQTVTGLEAGTYKLTGHIQGESAGDETAAVYFYAVVNGEKVTVDASLDGYVNWYTAELPGLDVADGEITVGVNVTTAPGGWGTIDA
;
A
#
# COMPACT_ATOMS: atom_id res chain seq x y z
N PHE A 1 4.73 6.71 -8.74
CA PHE A 1 3.31 6.39 -8.99
C PHE A 1 2.59 6.30 -7.64
N THR A 2 1.33 6.73 -7.59
CA THR A 2 0.47 6.56 -6.41
C THR A 2 -0.93 6.25 -6.87
N ALA A 3 -1.57 5.26 -6.23
CA ALA A 3 -2.99 4.99 -6.34
C ALA A 3 -3.59 5.01 -4.93
N GLU A 4 -4.74 5.66 -4.79
CA GLU A 4 -5.40 5.85 -3.51
C GLU A 4 -6.92 5.78 -3.65
N GLN A 5 -7.58 5.36 -2.58
CA GLN A 5 -9.04 5.29 -2.47
C GLN A 5 -9.48 5.66 -1.06
N THR A 6 -10.47 6.55 -0.98
CA THR A 6 -11.18 6.84 0.27
C THR A 6 -12.42 5.96 0.36
N VAL A 7 -12.56 5.24 1.48
CA VAL A 7 -13.71 4.40 1.82
C VAL A 7 -14.49 5.06 2.94
N THR A 8 -15.75 5.36 2.69
CA THR A 8 -16.65 6.07 3.63
C THR A 8 -17.80 5.18 4.08
N GLY A 9 -18.42 5.51 5.21
CA GLY A 9 -19.57 4.78 5.74
C GLY A 9 -19.19 3.49 6.47
N LEU A 10 -17.95 3.42 6.96
CA LEU A 10 -17.50 2.35 7.83
C LEU A 10 -18.12 2.49 9.23
N GLU A 11 -18.40 1.35 9.86
CA GLU A 11 -18.68 1.34 11.29
C GLU A 11 -17.39 1.63 12.07
N ALA A 12 -17.54 2.20 13.27
CA ALA A 12 -16.38 2.39 14.13
C ALA A 12 -15.81 1.03 14.56
N GLY A 13 -14.50 0.83 14.38
CA GLY A 13 -13.86 -0.46 14.66
C GLY A 13 -12.43 -0.56 14.17
N THR A 14 -11.82 -1.71 14.42
CA THR A 14 -10.43 -2.00 14.01
C THR A 14 -10.41 -2.80 12.71
N TYR A 15 -9.71 -2.27 11.72
CA TYR A 15 -9.58 -2.84 10.37
C TYR A 15 -8.14 -3.28 10.06
N LYS A 16 -7.97 -3.98 8.93
CA LYS A 16 -6.68 -4.34 8.34
C LYS A 16 -6.68 -4.01 6.86
N LEU A 17 -5.62 -3.38 6.38
CA LEU A 17 -5.33 -3.26 4.95
C LEU A 17 -4.46 -4.44 4.50
N THR A 18 -4.83 -5.07 3.38
CA THR A 18 -4.04 -6.08 2.69
C THR A 18 -3.92 -5.75 1.20
N GLY A 19 -2.80 -6.11 0.59
CA GLY A 19 -2.62 -5.99 -0.85
C GLY A 19 -1.42 -6.79 -1.33
N HIS A 20 -1.45 -7.18 -2.59
CA HIS A 20 -0.38 -7.91 -3.24
C HIS A 20 0.30 -7.03 -4.27
N ILE A 21 1.63 -7.12 -4.33
CA ILE A 21 2.41 -6.44 -5.36
C ILE A 21 3.52 -7.36 -5.88
N GLN A 22 3.77 -7.29 -7.18
CA GLN A 22 4.94 -7.87 -7.83
C GLN A 22 5.52 -6.85 -8.80
N GLY A 23 6.75 -7.07 -9.25
CA GLY A 23 7.39 -6.22 -10.26
C GLY A 23 8.88 -6.08 -10.03
N GLU A 24 9.50 -5.09 -10.67
CA GLU A 24 10.93 -4.87 -10.56
C GLU A 24 11.24 -3.38 -10.50
N SER A 25 12.22 -2.98 -9.67
CA SER A 25 12.64 -1.57 -9.53
C SER A 25 13.64 -1.11 -10.60
N ALA A 26 13.91 -1.93 -11.62
CA ALA A 26 14.94 -1.70 -12.64
C ALA A 26 16.35 -1.47 -12.06
N GLY A 27 16.70 -2.21 -10.99
CA GLY A 27 18.00 -2.12 -10.34
C GLY A 27 18.19 -0.89 -9.45
N ASP A 28 17.11 -0.17 -9.14
CA ASP A 28 17.14 0.99 -8.25
C ASP A 28 17.23 0.55 -6.78
N GLU A 29 18.39 0.77 -6.16
CA GLU A 29 18.63 0.52 -4.74
C GLU A 29 17.94 1.56 -3.83
N THR A 30 17.44 2.66 -4.40
CA THR A 30 16.72 3.73 -3.68
C THR A 30 15.21 3.65 -3.87
N ALA A 31 14.72 2.56 -4.49
CA ALA A 31 13.30 2.35 -4.68
C ALA A 31 12.55 2.35 -3.34
N ALA A 32 11.40 3.01 -3.33
CA ALA A 32 10.51 3.08 -2.18
C ALA A 32 9.13 2.58 -2.58
N VAL A 33 8.70 1.49 -1.95
CA VAL A 33 7.42 0.84 -2.22
C VAL A 33 6.75 0.55 -0.90
N TYR A 34 5.55 1.08 -0.71
CA TYR A 34 4.81 0.88 0.53
C TYR A 34 3.31 1.00 0.30
N PHE A 35 2.55 0.23 1.08
CA PHE A 35 1.12 0.43 1.26
C PHE A 35 0.90 1.37 2.45
N TYR A 36 -0.19 2.10 2.44
CA TYR A 36 -0.52 3.02 3.51
C TYR A 36 -2.01 3.13 3.74
N ALA A 37 -2.35 3.54 4.96
CA ALA A 37 -3.67 4.01 5.32
C ALA A 37 -3.55 5.38 6.00
N VAL A 38 -4.48 6.28 5.72
CA VAL A 38 -4.73 7.50 6.46
C VAL A 38 -5.99 7.26 7.29
N VAL A 39 -5.79 7.10 8.59
CA VAL A 39 -6.84 6.79 9.58
C VAL A 39 -6.81 7.87 10.65
N ASN A 40 -7.96 8.48 10.96
CA ASN A 40 -8.07 9.61 11.90
C ASN A 40 -7.06 10.75 11.63
N GLY A 41 -6.74 11.00 10.35
CA GLY A 41 -5.77 12.01 9.92
C GLY A 41 -4.30 11.59 10.01
N GLU A 42 -3.99 10.40 10.52
CA GLU A 42 -2.62 9.87 10.61
C GLU A 42 -2.32 8.89 9.47
N LYS A 43 -1.19 9.10 8.79
CA LYS A 43 -0.69 8.18 7.77
C LYS A 43 0.18 7.11 8.42
N VAL A 44 -0.25 5.86 8.33
CA VAL A 44 0.52 4.67 8.70
C VAL A 44 0.91 3.88 7.46
N THR A 45 2.07 3.25 7.48
CA THR A 45 2.66 2.59 6.31
C THR A 45 3.16 1.19 6.63
N VAL A 46 3.19 0.33 5.60
CA VAL A 46 3.92 -0.94 5.60
C VAL A 46 4.75 -1.03 4.33
N ASP A 47 6.04 -1.32 4.48
CA ASP A 47 6.95 -1.47 3.35
C ASP A 47 6.56 -2.70 2.51
N ALA A 48 6.86 -2.62 1.22
CA ALA A 48 6.71 -3.72 0.29
C ALA A 48 7.92 -3.75 -0.66
N SER A 49 8.08 -4.86 -1.38
CA SER A 49 9.19 -5.06 -2.31
C SER A 49 8.70 -5.43 -3.71
N LEU A 50 9.54 -5.17 -4.70
CA LEU A 50 9.36 -5.55 -6.10
C LEU A 50 10.40 -6.61 -6.45
N ASP A 51 10.05 -7.88 -6.24
CA ASP A 51 10.99 -9.02 -6.24
C ASP A 51 11.04 -9.82 -7.56
N GLY A 52 10.56 -9.21 -8.65
CA GLY A 52 10.49 -9.79 -9.99
C GLY A 52 9.11 -10.33 -10.36
N TYR A 53 9.02 -10.90 -11.56
CA TYR A 53 7.78 -11.45 -12.11
C TYR A 53 7.31 -12.72 -11.38
N VAL A 54 6.04 -12.73 -10.99
CA VAL A 54 5.34 -13.78 -10.22
C VAL A 54 5.85 -13.95 -8.78
N ASN A 55 6.82 -13.12 -8.37
CA ASN A 55 7.28 -13.05 -6.98
C ASN A 55 6.46 -11.98 -6.24
N TRP A 56 5.32 -12.44 -5.71
CA TRP A 56 4.38 -11.58 -5.02
C TRP A 56 4.80 -11.30 -3.57
N TYR A 57 4.83 -10.03 -3.21
CA TYR A 57 4.86 -9.56 -1.84
C TYR A 57 3.43 -9.33 -1.34
N THR A 58 3.12 -9.80 -0.13
CA THR A 58 1.84 -9.54 0.54
C THR A 58 2.06 -8.52 1.64
N ALA A 59 1.52 -7.33 1.46
CA ALA A 59 1.51 -6.30 2.48
C ALA A 59 0.34 -6.53 3.45
N GLU A 60 0.61 -6.43 4.74
CA GLU A 60 -0.41 -6.44 5.79
C GLU A 60 -0.19 -5.28 6.75
N LEU A 61 -1.20 -4.43 6.90
CA LEU A 61 -1.21 -3.32 7.85
C LEU A 61 -2.44 -3.44 8.77
N PRO A 62 -2.31 -4.17 9.90
CA PRO A 62 -3.39 -4.35 10.87
C PRO A 62 -3.50 -3.17 11.84
N GLY A 63 -4.57 -3.15 12.65
CA GLY A 63 -4.70 -2.19 13.75
C GLY A 63 -5.17 -0.81 13.31
N LEU A 64 -5.94 -0.73 12.23
CA LEU A 64 -6.47 0.52 11.70
C LEU A 64 -7.78 0.87 12.42
N ASP A 65 -7.67 1.62 13.51
CA ASP A 65 -8.81 2.01 14.35
C ASP A 65 -9.58 3.18 13.72
N VAL A 66 -10.66 2.87 13.01
CA VAL A 66 -11.53 3.87 12.36
C VAL A 66 -12.56 4.36 13.36
N ALA A 67 -12.53 5.67 13.68
CA ALA A 67 -13.51 6.31 14.57
C ALA A 67 -14.55 7.13 13.81
N ASP A 68 -14.13 7.79 12.72
CA ASP A 68 -14.95 8.79 12.00
C ASP A 68 -15.68 8.22 10.77
N GLY A 69 -15.69 6.89 10.63
CA GLY A 69 -16.40 6.17 9.56
C GLY A 69 -15.77 6.30 8.17
N GLU A 70 -14.54 6.79 8.08
CA GLU A 70 -13.77 6.93 6.84
C GLU A 70 -12.32 6.47 7.04
N ILE A 71 -11.75 5.88 5.98
CA ILE A 71 -10.32 5.62 5.86
C ILE A 71 -9.88 5.86 4.42
N THR A 72 -8.69 6.43 4.22
CA THR A 72 -8.06 6.47 2.89
C THR A 72 -6.96 5.43 2.85
N VAL A 73 -6.95 4.56 1.85
CA VAL A 73 -5.90 3.54 1.64
C VAL A 73 -5.19 3.80 0.33
N GLY A 74 -3.94 3.40 0.23
CA GLY A 74 -3.21 3.55 -1.02
C GLY A 74 -1.88 2.82 -1.04
N VAL A 75 -1.23 2.97 -2.18
CA VAL A 75 0.08 2.39 -2.49
C VAL A 75 0.93 3.45 -3.16
N ASN A 76 2.19 3.54 -2.74
CA ASN A 76 3.18 4.41 -3.34
C ASN A 76 4.32 3.56 -3.91
N VAL A 77 4.77 3.93 -5.11
CA VAL A 77 5.86 3.26 -5.81
C VAL A 77 6.78 4.32 -6.40
N THR A 78 8.03 4.32 -5.97
CA THR A 78 9.11 5.13 -6.54
C THR A 78 10.22 4.20 -6.98
N THR A 79 10.57 4.24 -8.28
CA THR A 79 11.60 3.41 -8.90
C THR A 79 12.30 4.21 -10.00
N ALA A 80 13.45 3.75 -10.46
CA ALA A 80 14.09 4.26 -11.66
C ALA A 80 13.21 4.06 -12.92
N PRO A 81 13.46 4.84 -14.00
CA PRO A 81 12.84 4.61 -15.30
C PRO A 81 13.02 3.15 -15.76
N GLY A 82 11.92 2.52 -16.20
CA GLY A 82 11.89 1.11 -16.60
C GLY A 82 11.41 0.16 -15.51
N GLY A 83 11.26 0.63 -14.26
CA GLY A 83 10.56 -0.12 -13.23
C GLY A 83 9.10 -0.36 -13.58
N TRP A 84 8.58 -1.51 -13.19
CA TRP A 84 7.23 -1.96 -13.52
C TRP A 84 6.66 -2.79 -12.37
N GLY A 85 5.33 -2.93 -12.33
CA GLY A 85 4.69 -3.81 -11.36
C GLY A 85 3.20 -3.97 -11.57
N THR A 86 2.62 -4.92 -10.85
CA THR A 86 1.19 -5.21 -10.80
C THR A 86 0.75 -5.20 -9.34
N ILE A 87 -0.43 -4.62 -9.09
CA ILE A 87 -1.06 -4.54 -7.78
C ILE A 87 -2.39 -5.29 -7.86
N ASP A 88 -2.64 -6.17 -6.90
CA ASP A 88 -3.86 -6.98 -6.81
C ASP A 88 -4.37 -7.05 -5.36
N ALA A 89 -5.66 -7.29 -5.16
CA ALA A 89 -6.32 -7.24 -3.85
C ALA A 89 -7.37 -8.36 -3.67
#